data_AF-A0A7Y2X4J6-F1
#
_entry.id   AF-A0A7Y2X4J6-F1
#
_cell.length_a   1.000
_cell.length_b   1.000
_cell.length_c   1.000
_cell.angle_alpha   90.00
_cell.angle_beta   90.00
_cell.angle_gamma   90.00
#
_symmetry.space_group_name_H-M   'P 1'
#
loop_
_entity.id
_entity.type
_entity.pdbx_description
1 polymer ?
#
loop_
_entity_poly.entity_id
_entity_poly.type
_entity_poly.pdbx_seq_one_letter_code
_entity_poly.pdbx_strand_id
1 'polypeptide(L)'
;MTMQRNGFKKNLNIRLDENPPINGLDNFKRNLEKDFYSKVLVRSCSCTDGGGNLVISVECPLVLGELLFHLEKGNWGNEVSKENIGRNGSSLAQRVSELRMENEIAIEIEELNFQLKDSTLVIKRIFPQSIEKELHQILEALGKHYIHFSKGLNKAVYEIFIPVFEEEFTKKLPKADTDPEILQQTYLRYWGLYFDSEEDAVIYDLSRRSFISGDLHMLNH
;
A
#
# COMPACT_ATOMS: atom_id res chain seq x y z
N MET A 1 -33.38 6.52 16.26
CA MET A 1 -33.61 5.52 15.20
C MET A 1 -32.24 5.12 14.71
N THR A 2 -31.76 3.95 15.14
CA THR A 2 -30.34 3.57 15.09
C THR A 2 -30.15 2.57 13.96
N MET A 3 -29.59 3.02 12.83
CA MET A 3 -29.29 2.13 11.69
C MET A 3 -27.99 1.37 11.95
N GLN A 4 -28.07 0.06 11.72
CA GLN A 4 -27.07 -0.95 12.04
C GLN A 4 -25.87 -0.89 11.08
N ARG A 5 -24.67 -0.63 11.61
CA ARG A 5 -23.36 -0.94 10.99
C ARG A 5 -23.13 -2.45 11.02
N ASN A 6 -23.70 -3.21 10.08
CA ASN A 6 -23.58 -4.67 10.04
C ASN A 6 -23.02 -5.22 8.71
N GLY A 7 -22.13 -4.48 8.04
CA GLY A 7 -21.53 -4.92 6.77
C GLY A 7 -20.21 -5.72 6.86
N PHE A 8 -19.39 -5.55 7.90
CA PHE A 8 -17.97 -5.98 7.83
C PHE A 8 -17.51 -7.00 8.89
N LYS A 9 -18.42 -7.65 9.63
CA LYS A 9 -18.02 -8.59 10.70
C LYS A 9 -17.89 -10.06 10.28
N LYS A 10 -17.91 -10.41 8.99
CA LYS A 10 -17.99 -11.84 8.58
C LYS A 10 -16.85 -12.44 7.76
N ASN A 11 -15.75 -11.72 7.47
CA ASN A 11 -14.62 -12.29 6.72
C ASN A 11 -13.26 -12.20 7.44
N LEU A 12 -13.25 -12.36 8.77
CA LEU A 12 -12.00 -12.53 9.52
C LEU A 12 -11.97 -13.94 10.14
N ASN A 13 -11.92 -14.95 9.28
CA ASN A 13 -11.28 -16.22 9.66
C ASN A 13 -9.76 -16.00 9.65
N ILE A 14 -9.26 -15.14 10.54
CA ILE A 14 -7.83 -15.11 10.86
C ILE A 14 -7.58 -16.40 11.62
N ARG A 15 -7.08 -17.43 10.93
CA ARG A 15 -6.33 -18.47 11.62
C ARG A 15 -5.13 -17.78 12.25
N LEU A 16 -5.07 -17.78 13.58
CA LEU A 16 -3.86 -17.46 14.33
C LEU A 16 -2.88 -18.60 14.04
N ASP A 17 -2.23 -18.56 12.88
CA ASP A 17 -1.38 -19.64 12.42
C ASP A 17 -0.02 -19.62 13.12
N GLU A 18 0.48 -20.84 13.27
CA GLU A 18 1.76 -21.31 13.80
C GLU A 18 2.96 -20.78 13.00
N ASN A 19 3.11 -19.46 12.88
CA ASN A 19 4.25 -18.85 12.22
C ASN A 19 5.51 -18.98 13.09
N PRO A 20 6.69 -19.27 12.50
CA PRO A 20 7.95 -19.11 13.22
C PRO A 20 8.05 -17.67 13.73
N PRO A 21 8.53 -17.45 14.97
CA PRO A 21 8.64 -16.11 15.52
C PRO A 21 9.59 -15.29 14.65
N ILE A 22 9.10 -14.20 14.07
CA ILE A 22 9.93 -13.25 13.33
C ILE A 22 10.72 -12.45 14.36
N ASN A 23 12.02 -12.66 14.39
CA ASN A 23 12.94 -11.92 15.26
C ASN A 23 12.96 -10.45 14.87
N GLY A 24 13.05 -9.55 15.85
CA GLY A 24 13.19 -8.11 15.59
C GLY A 24 11.89 -7.37 15.25
N LEU A 25 10.73 -8.05 15.20
CA LEU A 25 9.45 -7.46 14.77
C LEU A 25 9.03 -6.22 15.58
N ASP A 26 9.26 -6.23 16.90
CA ASP A 26 8.98 -5.08 17.77
C ASP A 26 9.88 -3.88 17.45
N ASN A 27 11.15 -4.12 17.12
CA ASN A 27 12.08 -3.06 16.76
C ASN A 27 11.74 -2.48 15.39
N PHE A 28 11.45 -3.35 14.43
CA PHE A 28 10.95 -2.98 13.11
C PHE A 28 9.71 -2.09 13.23
N LYS A 29 8.71 -2.52 14.00
CA LYS A 29 7.50 -1.72 14.27
C LYS A 29 7.84 -0.34 14.83
N ARG A 30 8.63 -0.25 15.91
CA ARG A 30 8.99 1.05 16.53
C ARG A 30 9.73 1.98 15.57
N ASN A 31 10.55 1.42 14.68
CA ASN A 31 11.25 2.22 13.69
C ASN A 31 10.29 2.78 12.64
N LEU A 32 9.33 1.97 12.16
CA LEU A 32 8.27 2.48 11.27
C LEU A 32 7.39 3.54 11.95
N GLU A 33 7.09 3.38 13.24
CA GLU A 33 6.33 4.40 14.00
C GLU A 33 7.04 5.75 14.04
N LYS A 34 8.37 5.73 14.18
CA LYS A 34 9.21 6.94 14.11
C LYS A 34 9.28 7.50 12.70
N ASP A 35 9.51 6.65 11.69
CA ASP A 35 9.70 7.07 10.31
C ASP A 35 8.42 7.72 9.73
N PHE A 36 7.24 7.18 10.09
CA PHE A 36 5.93 7.69 9.62
C PHE A 36 5.22 8.62 10.61
N TYR A 37 5.81 8.91 11.78
CA TYR A 37 5.15 9.69 12.86
C TYR A 37 3.73 9.19 13.16
N SER A 38 3.56 7.87 13.18
CA SER A 38 2.25 7.19 13.16
C SER A 38 2.29 5.95 14.03
N LYS A 39 1.13 5.42 14.40
CA LYS A 39 1.05 4.13 15.10
C LYS A 39 1.08 3.01 14.08
N VAL A 40 1.84 1.93 14.35
CA VAL A 40 2.01 0.85 13.38
C VAL A 40 1.53 -0.47 13.96
N LEU A 41 0.78 -1.22 13.15
CA LEU A 41 0.39 -2.59 13.40
C LEU A 41 1.05 -3.47 12.35
N VAL A 42 1.71 -4.54 12.79
CA VAL A 42 2.33 -5.52 11.90
C VAL A 42 1.71 -6.87 12.23
N ARG A 43 1.18 -7.54 11.21
CA ARG A 43 0.63 -8.90 11.32
C ARG A 43 1.40 -9.81 10.40
N SER A 44 1.77 -10.99 10.88
CA SER A 44 2.26 -12.06 10.02
C SER A 44 1.09 -12.89 9.49
N CYS A 45 1.10 -13.14 8.19
CA CYS A 45 0.20 -14.05 7.51
C CYS A 45 1.00 -15.26 7.06
N SER A 46 0.45 -16.46 7.28
CA SER A 46 1.07 -17.70 6.82
C SER A 46 1.01 -17.76 5.30
N CYS A 47 2.05 -18.34 4.69
CA CYS A 47 2.05 -18.72 3.29
C CYS A 47 2.53 -20.15 3.14
N THR A 48 2.05 -20.81 2.08
CA THR A 48 2.36 -22.21 1.75
C THR A 48 3.85 -22.48 1.53
N ASP A 49 4.64 -21.42 1.35
CA ASP A 49 6.01 -21.49 0.85
C ASP A 49 7.05 -21.34 1.99
N GLY A 50 6.61 -21.26 3.25
CA GLY A 50 7.49 -21.21 4.43
C GLY A 50 8.12 -19.84 4.74
N GLY A 51 7.75 -18.80 3.99
CA GLY A 51 8.14 -17.41 4.25
C GLY A 51 7.18 -16.67 5.19
N GLY A 52 7.67 -15.57 5.79
CA GLY A 52 6.88 -14.67 6.63
C GLY A 52 6.32 -13.51 5.82
N ASN A 53 5.02 -13.52 5.56
CA ASN A 53 4.35 -12.41 4.87
C ASN A 53 3.79 -11.41 5.89
N LEU A 54 4.11 -10.14 5.69
CA LEU A 54 3.71 -9.06 6.58
C LEU A 54 2.57 -8.25 5.98
N VAL A 55 1.51 -8.05 6.76
CA VAL A 55 0.53 -7.00 6.53
C VAL A 55 0.82 -5.87 7.52
N ILE A 56 1.13 -4.69 6.99
CA ILE A 56 1.48 -3.51 7.76
C ILE A 56 0.33 -2.51 7.66
N SER A 57 -0.12 -2.00 8.80
CA SER A 57 -1.10 -0.92 8.88
C SER A 57 -0.50 0.25 9.66
N VAL A 58 -0.42 1.40 9.01
CA VAL A 58 0.07 2.67 9.53
C VAL A 58 -1.13 3.55 9.83
N GLU A 59 -1.48 3.67 11.11
CA GLU A 59 -2.57 4.54 11.59
C GLU A 59 -2.01 5.95 11.75
N CYS A 60 -2.28 6.78 10.74
CA CYS A 60 -1.70 8.11 10.59
C CYS A 60 -2.68 9.19 11.07
N PRO A 61 -2.24 10.14 11.93
CA PRO A 61 -3.12 11.18 12.47
C PRO A 61 -3.42 12.32 11.48
N LEU A 62 -2.98 12.21 10.23
CA LEU A 62 -3.14 13.22 9.18
C LEU A 62 -4.33 12.90 8.28
N VAL A 63 -4.90 13.92 7.63
CA VAL A 63 -5.73 13.71 6.42
C VAL A 63 -4.83 13.60 5.18
N LEU A 64 -5.35 13.05 4.08
CA LEU A 64 -4.56 12.84 2.85
C LEU A 64 -3.87 14.10 2.34
N GLY A 65 -4.57 15.22 2.31
CA GLY A 65 -3.99 16.50 1.88
C GLY A 65 -2.82 16.97 2.76
N GLU A 66 -2.91 16.75 4.07
CA GLU A 66 -1.83 17.07 5.02
C GLU A 66 -0.63 16.14 4.84
N LEU A 67 -0.87 14.83 4.69
CA LEU A 67 0.19 13.85 4.41
C LEU A 67 0.96 14.24 3.14
N LEU A 68 0.25 14.56 2.06
CA LEU A 68 0.87 14.97 0.79
C LEU A 68 1.65 16.26 0.92
N PHE A 69 1.15 17.24 1.67
CA PHE A 69 1.89 18.46 1.98
C PHE A 69 3.19 18.18 2.74
N HIS A 70 3.17 17.31 3.75
CA HIS A 70 4.36 16.95 4.52
C HIS A 70 5.35 16.11 3.70
N LEU A 71 4.86 15.23 2.83
CA LEU A 71 5.66 14.47 1.88
C LEU A 71 6.41 15.41 0.91
N GLU A 72 5.71 16.38 0.31
CA GLU A 72 6.32 17.36 -0.60
C GLU A 72 7.45 18.17 0.09
N LYS A 73 7.27 18.47 1.38
CA LYS A 73 8.27 19.16 2.20
C LYS A 73 9.40 18.26 2.71
N GLY A 74 9.32 16.94 2.52
CA GLY A 74 10.30 15.98 3.03
C GLY A 74 10.25 15.79 4.55
N ASN A 75 9.12 16.12 5.20
CA ASN A 75 8.96 16.08 6.65
C ASN A 75 8.26 14.81 7.15
N TRP A 76 7.91 13.87 6.26
CA TRP A 76 7.14 12.69 6.59
C TRP A 76 7.64 11.47 5.80
N GLY A 77 7.58 10.29 6.44
CA GLY A 77 8.02 9.02 5.86
C GLY A 77 9.52 8.76 5.99
N ASN A 78 10.28 9.72 6.52
CA ASN A 78 11.75 9.67 6.63
C ASN A 78 12.40 9.22 5.32
N GLU A 79 11.74 9.48 4.18
CA GLU A 79 12.27 9.15 2.88
C GLU A 79 13.46 10.06 2.69
N VAL A 80 14.61 9.39 2.69
CA VAL A 80 15.92 9.91 2.39
C VAL A 80 15.78 11.05 1.38
N SER A 81 16.11 12.27 1.82
CA SER A 81 15.97 13.50 1.05
C SER A 81 16.40 13.30 -0.41
N LYS A 82 15.82 14.07 -1.35
CA LYS A 82 16.12 14.00 -2.80
C LYS A 82 17.61 13.97 -3.15
N GLU A 83 18.47 14.44 -2.24
CA GLU A 83 19.92 14.47 -2.34
C GLU A 83 20.62 13.12 -2.09
N ASN A 84 19.95 12.14 -1.47
CA ASN A 84 20.52 10.84 -1.08
C ASN A 84 19.83 9.63 -1.74
N ILE A 85 18.85 9.86 -2.63
CA ILE A 85 18.12 8.83 -3.42
C ILE A 85 19.07 7.91 -4.20
N GLY A 86 20.30 8.37 -4.49
CA GLY A 86 21.28 7.60 -5.25
C GLY A 86 22.06 6.52 -4.50
N ARG A 87 21.91 6.36 -3.16
CA ARG A 87 22.75 5.40 -2.41
C ARG A 87 22.03 4.43 -1.48
N ASN A 88 20.90 4.81 -0.89
CA ASN A 88 20.13 3.94 0.03
C ASN A 88 18.64 4.11 -0.28
N GLY A 89 17.90 3.01 -0.44
CA GLY A 89 16.48 2.99 -0.80
C GLY A 89 15.56 3.68 0.22
N SER A 90 14.23 3.51 0.07
CA SER A 90 13.24 4.07 1.00
C SER A 90 13.53 3.65 2.46
N SER A 91 13.09 4.46 3.42
CA SER A 91 13.19 4.12 4.86
C SER A 91 12.60 2.74 5.13
N LEU A 92 11.45 2.43 4.52
CA LEU A 92 10.81 1.12 4.56
C LEU A 92 11.74 0.01 4.04
N ALA A 93 12.35 0.18 2.86
CA ALA A 93 13.26 -0.81 2.29
C ALA A 93 14.45 -1.09 3.21
N GLN A 94 15.00 -0.04 3.85
CA GLN A 94 16.05 -0.20 4.85
C GLN A 94 15.55 -1.01 6.06
N ARG A 95 14.39 -0.66 6.63
CA ARG A 95 13.85 -1.36 7.81
C ARG A 95 13.54 -2.81 7.54
N VAL A 96 13.02 -3.13 6.36
CA VAL A 96 12.73 -4.53 5.98
C VAL A 96 14.03 -5.29 5.74
N SER A 97 15.05 -4.66 5.13
CA SER A 97 16.38 -5.27 5.00
C SER A 97 16.99 -5.60 6.37
N GLU A 98 16.93 -4.67 7.32
CA GLU A 98 17.35 -4.89 8.72
C GLU A 98 16.60 -6.09 9.34
N LEU A 99 15.28 -6.15 9.18
CA LEU A 99 14.47 -7.26 9.68
C LEU A 99 14.85 -8.60 9.02
N ARG A 100 15.10 -8.62 7.71
CA ARG A 100 15.55 -9.83 6.98
C ARG A 100 16.90 -10.33 7.46
N MET A 101 17.84 -9.43 7.80
CA MET A 101 19.15 -9.85 8.32
C MET A 101 19.08 -10.55 9.69
N GLU A 102 18.00 -10.35 10.45
CA GLU A 102 17.77 -11.00 11.74
C GLU A 102 17.03 -12.35 11.63
N ASN A 103 16.66 -12.78 10.43
CA ASN A 103 15.81 -13.95 10.20
C ASN A 103 16.33 -14.84 9.06
N GLU A 104 16.22 -16.17 9.23
CA GLU A 104 16.61 -17.15 8.20
C GLU A 104 15.52 -17.40 7.16
N ILE A 105 14.32 -16.90 7.42
CA ILE A 105 13.16 -17.01 6.52
C ILE A 105 13.09 -15.81 5.58
N ALA A 106 12.53 -16.03 4.38
CA ALA A 106 12.15 -14.94 3.51
C ALA A 106 11.05 -14.11 4.18
N ILE A 107 11.23 -12.79 4.21
CA ILE A 107 10.23 -11.84 4.72
C ILE A 107 9.80 -10.92 3.60
N GLU A 108 8.50 -10.85 3.36
CA GLU A 108 7.90 -10.04 2.30
C GLU A 108 6.76 -9.21 2.89
N ILE A 109 6.55 -8.00 2.37
CA ILE A 109 5.35 -7.21 2.70
C ILE A 109 4.28 -7.57 1.68
N GLU A 110 3.20 -8.20 2.14
CA GLU A 110 2.06 -8.56 1.30
C GLU A 110 1.14 -7.36 1.04
N GLU A 111 0.97 -6.52 2.06
CA GLU A 111 0.11 -5.34 2.00
C GLU A 111 0.61 -4.26 2.95
N LEU A 112 0.60 -3.02 2.47
CA LEU A 112 0.86 -1.83 3.26
C LEU A 112 -0.37 -0.92 3.20
N ASN A 113 -0.89 -0.58 4.37
CA ASN A 113 -2.04 0.31 4.51
C ASN A 113 -1.63 1.60 5.22
N PHE A 114 -1.97 2.76 4.66
CA PHE A 114 -1.99 4.01 5.42
C PHE A 114 -3.45 4.36 5.73
N GLN A 115 -3.82 4.23 7.01
CA GLN A 115 -5.12 4.61 7.53
C GLN A 115 -5.04 6.06 7.98
N LEU A 116 -5.54 6.97 7.15
CA LEU A 116 -5.59 8.40 7.41
C LEU A 116 -6.92 8.75 8.08
N LYS A 117 -7.05 9.99 8.54
CA LYS A 117 -8.29 10.45 9.17
C LYS A 117 -9.50 10.47 8.24
N ASP A 118 -9.28 10.67 6.95
CA ASP A 118 -10.31 10.86 5.93
C ASP A 118 -10.28 9.80 4.83
N SER A 119 -9.23 8.99 4.76
CA SER A 119 -9.02 8.06 3.66
C SER A 119 -8.13 6.88 4.05
N THR A 120 -8.14 5.83 3.25
CA THR A 120 -7.21 4.70 3.37
C THR A 120 -6.47 4.50 2.07
N LEU A 121 -5.16 4.37 2.14
CA LEU A 121 -4.31 3.97 1.01
C LEU A 121 -3.91 2.51 1.21
N VAL A 122 -4.30 1.63 0.28
CA VAL A 122 -3.99 0.21 0.30
C VAL A 122 -3.04 -0.11 -0.84
N ILE A 123 -1.84 -0.59 -0.52
CA ILE A 123 -0.81 -0.98 -1.49
C ILE A 123 -0.57 -2.48 -1.38
N LYS A 124 -0.88 -3.21 -2.44
CA LYS A 124 -0.69 -4.67 -2.54
C LYS A 124 0.65 -5.03 -3.16
N ARG A 125 1.23 -6.16 -2.74
CA ARG A 125 2.40 -6.75 -3.38
C ARG A 125 2.02 -7.28 -4.76
N ILE A 126 2.91 -7.07 -5.73
CA ILE A 126 2.71 -7.55 -7.11
C ILE A 126 3.90 -8.35 -7.64
N PHE A 127 5.08 -8.24 -6.98
CA PHE A 127 6.25 -9.08 -7.15
C PHE A 127 7.12 -9.01 -5.87
N PRO A 128 8.15 -9.84 -5.70
CA PRO A 128 8.99 -9.80 -4.49
C PRO A 128 9.59 -8.40 -4.22
N GLN A 129 9.45 -7.93 -2.99
CA GLN A 129 9.94 -6.65 -2.48
C GLN A 129 9.32 -5.43 -3.20
N SER A 130 8.21 -5.60 -3.92
CA SER A 130 7.65 -4.56 -4.79
C SER A 130 7.21 -3.33 -4.01
N ILE A 131 6.57 -3.51 -2.85
CA ILE A 131 6.10 -2.38 -2.02
C ILE A 131 7.28 -1.53 -1.55
N GLU A 132 8.35 -2.16 -1.06
CA GLU A 132 9.52 -1.47 -0.50
C GLU A 132 10.26 -0.63 -1.54
N LYS A 133 10.38 -1.17 -2.76
CA LYS A 133 11.06 -0.55 -3.89
C LYS A 133 10.27 0.61 -4.48
N GLU A 134 8.94 0.48 -4.52
CA GLU A 134 8.07 1.38 -5.28
C GLU A 134 7.32 2.40 -4.41
N LEU A 135 7.34 2.27 -3.08
CA LEU A 135 6.60 3.16 -2.17
C LEU A 135 6.83 4.65 -2.46
N HIS A 136 8.09 5.07 -2.63
CA HIS A 136 8.42 6.47 -2.94
C HIS A 136 7.72 6.95 -4.20
N GLN A 137 7.80 6.17 -5.29
CA GLN A 137 7.21 6.52 -6.57
C GLN A 137 5.67 6.54 -6.49
N ILE A 138 5.07 5.62 -5.74
CA ILE A 138 3.63 5.58 -5.48
C ILE A 138 3.18 6.85 -4.73
N LEU A 139 3.88 7.22 -3.66
CA LEU A 139 3.57 8.41 -2.87
C LEU A 139 3.79 9.71 -3.67
N GLU A 140 4.84 9.78 -4.49
CA GLU A 140 5.09 10.92 -5.37
C GLU A 140 3.99 11.05 -6.45
N ALA A 141 3.59 9.93 -7.06
CA ALA A 141 2.45 9.89 -7.99
C ALA A 141 1.16 10.30 -7.28
N LEU A 142 0.94 9.90 -6.04
CA LEU A 142 -0.25 10.26 -5.28
C LEU A 142 -0.35 11.79 -5.14
N GLY A 143 0.75 12.46 -4.81
CA GLY A 143 0.82 13.93 -4.76
C GLY A 143 0.53 14.59 -6.11
N LYS A 144 1.13 14.08 -7.20
CA LYS A 144 0.94 14.61 -8.57
C LYS A 144 -0.49 14.44 -9.08
N HIS A 145 -1.16 13.33 -8.71
CA HIS A 145 -2.47 12.97 -9.22
C HIS A 145 -3.62 13.39 -8.30
N TYR A 146 -3.35 13.73 -7.04
CA TYR A 146 -4.36 14.09 -6.04
C TYR A 146 -5.35 15.14 -6.54
N ILE A 147 -4.87 16.23 -7.14
CA ILE A 147 -5.73 17.30 -7.66
C ILE A 147 -6.62 16.79 -8.80
N HIS A 148 -6.15 15.87 -9.63
CA HIS A 148 -6.88 15.39 -10.80
C HIS A 148 -8.08 14.51 -10.40
N PHE A 149 -7.89 13.58 -9.46
CA PHE A 149 -9.01 12.73 -9.02
C PHE A 149 -9.90 13.42 -7.96
N SER A 150 -9.37 14.35 -7.16
CA SER A 150 -10.18 15.11 -6.19
C SER A 150 -10.96 16.27 -6.82
N LYS A 151 -10.39 16.98 -7.82
CA LYS A 151 -11.04 18.08 -8.56
C LYS A 151 -11.60 17.66 -9.93
N GLY A 152 -11.83 16.38 -10.13
CA GLY A 152 -12.65 15.84 -11.23
C GLY A 152 -14.04 15.39 -10.76
N LEU A 153 -14.20 15.10 -9.46
CA LEU A 153 -15.42 14.51 -8.90
C LEU A 153 -16.07 15.32 -7.77
N ASN A 154 -15.43 16.34 -7.20
CA ASN A 154 -15.96 17.11 -6.06
C ASN A 154 -16.39 16.23 -4.86
N LYS A 155 -15.84 15.01 -4.80
CA LYS A 155 -16.22 13.94 -3.88
C LYS A 155 -14.98 13.50 -3.11
N ALA A 156 -15.15 13.25 -1.81
CA ALA A 156 -14.08 12.75 -0.97
C ALA A 156 -13.79 11.28 -1.32
N VAL A 157 -12.52 10.99 -1.63
CA VAL A 157 -12.02 9.61 -1.76
C VAL A 157 -11.81 9.08 -0.35
N TYR A 158 -12.48 8.00 0.03
CA TYR A 158 -12.27 7.37 1.33
C TYR A 158 -11.32 6.17 1.23
N GLU A 159 -11.12 5.58 0.04
CA GLU A 159 -10.14 4.51 -0.16
C GLU A 159 -9.48 4.56 -1.54
N ILE A 160 -8.17 4.32 -1.58
CA ILE A 160 -7.32 4.25 -2.76
C ILE A 160 -6.63 2.89 -2.75
N PHE A 161 -6.91 2.06 -3.75
CA PHE A 161 -6.37 0.70 -3.88
C PHE A 161 -5.36 0.62 -5.02
N ILE A 162 -4.14 0.16 -4.71
CA ILE A 162 -2.98 0.23 -5.59
C ILE A 162 -2.25 -1.14 -5.66
N PRO A 163 -2.01 -1.70 -6.87
CA PRO A 163 -2.61 -1.34 -8.15
C PRO A 163 -3.95 -2.06 -8.38
N VAL A 164 -4.66 -1.64 -9.42
CA VAL A 164 -5.75 -2.41 -10.02
C VAL A 164 -5.26 -3.04 -11.33
N PHE A 165 -5.63 -4.29 -11.55
CA PHE A 165 -5.27 -5.05 -12.74
C PHE A 165 -6.46 -5.20 -13.68
N GLU A 166 -6.21 -5.14 -14.98
CA GLU A 166 -7.16 -5.64 -15.99
C GLU A 166 -7.29 -7.16 -15.84
N GLU A 167 -8.46 -7.74 -16.13
CA GLU A 167 -8.72 -9.20 -15.97
C GLU A 167 -7.74 -10.11 -16.75
N GLU A 168 -7.07 -9.60 -17.78
CA GLU A 168 -6.04 -10.35 -18.50
C GLU A 168 -4.72 -10.45 -17.71
N PHE A 169 -4.43 -9.47 -16.85
CA PHE A 169 -3.26 -9.45 -15.98
C PHE A 169 -3.43 -10.37 -14.76
N THR A 170 -4.65 -10.52 -14.25
CA THR A 170 -4.92 -11.41 -13.10
C THR A 170 -4.73 -12.90 -13.44
N LYS A 171 -4.93 -13.28 -14.71
CA LYS A 171 -4.67 -14.64 -15.22
C LYS A 171 -3.17 -14.96 -15.34
N LYS A 172 -2.31 -13.94 -15.30
CA LYS A 172 -0.86 -14.05 -15.38
C LYS A 172 -0.24 -12.93 -14.55
N LEU A 173 -0.29 -13.05 -13.23
CA LEU A 173 0.62 -12.28 -12.39
C LEU A 173 2.01 -12.37 -13.02
N PRO A 174 2.69 -11.23 -13.20
CA PRO A 174 3.92 -11.20 -13.95
C PRO A 174 4.90 -12.22 -13.37
N LYS A 175 5.35 -13.14 -14.22
CA LYS A 175 6.30 -14.19 -13.85
C LYS A 175 7.59 -13.54 -13.34
N ALA A 176 8.38 -14.27 -12.56
CA ALA A 176 9.67 -13.79 -12.05
C ALA A 176 10.61 -13.22 -13.13
N ASP A 177 10.43 -13.61 -14.40
CA ASP A 177 11.19 -13.14 -15.57
C ASP A 177 10.54 -11.94 -16.30
N THR A 178 9.51 -11.32 -15.74
CA THR A 178 8.89 -10.13 -16.33
C THR A 178 9.83 -8.95 -16.18
N ASP A 179 9.97 -8.17 -17.26
CA ASP A 179 10.81 -6.98 -17.29
C ASP A 179 10.53 -6.08 -16.05
N PRO A 180 11.56 -5.79 -15.23
CA PRO A 180 11.43 -4.88 -14.10
C PRO A 180 10.79 -3.54 -14.46
N GLU A 181 11.04 -2.98 -15.65
CA GLU A 181 10.40 -1.72 -16.06
C GLU A 181 8.87 -1.88 -16.23
N ILE A 182 8.42 -3.02 -16.78
CA ILE A 182 6.99 -3.33 -16.92
C ILE A 182 6.35 -3.52 -15.54
N LEU A 183 7.06 -4.19 -14.64
CA LEU A 183 6.64 -4.41 -13.25
C LEU A 183 6.52 -3.10 -12.46
N GLN A 184 7.48 -2.18 -12.60
CA GLN A 184 7.44 -0.87 -11.97
C GLN A 184 6.29 -0.02 -12.49
N GLN A 185 6.08 -0.01 -13.81
CA GLN A 185 4.97 0.71 -14.43
C GLN A 185 3.59 0.18 -13.98
N THR A 186 3.51 -1.06 -13.49
CA THR A 186 2.25 -1.68 -13.05
C THR A 186 1.62 -0.92 -11.88
N TYR A 187 2.42 -0.50 -10.89
CA TYR A 187 1.90 0.30 -9.77
C TYR A 187 1.36 1.66 -10.19
N LEU A 188 1.86 2.19 -11.32
CA LEU A 188 1.56 3.55 -11.78
C LEU A 188 0.64 3.55 -13.00
N ARG A 189 -0.07 2.44 -13.27
CA ARG A 189 -0.99 2.33 -14.42
C ARG A 189 -2.44 2.63 -14.04
N TYR A 190 -3.02 1.80 -13.15
CA TYR A 190 -4.41 1.93 -12.73
C TYR A 190 -4.56 1.85 -11.21
N TRP A 191 -5.35 2.75 -10.64
CA TRP A 191 -5.75 2.72 -9.23
C TRP A 191 -7.26 2.58 -9.10
N GLY A 192 -7.70 1.83 -8.10
CA GLY A 192 -9.10 1.76 -7.70
C GLY A 192 -9.38 2.87 -6.70
N LEU A 193 -10.42 3.67 -6.95
CA LEU A 193 -10.82 4.77 -6.09
C LEU A 193 -12.24 4.55 -5.60
N TYR A 194 -12.42 4.57 -4.28
CA TYR A 194 -13.73 4.50 -3.64
C TYR A 194 -14.10 5.87 -3.09
N PHE A 195 -15.29 6.34 -3.45
CA PHE A 195 -15.83 7.64 -3.05
C PHE A 195 -17.07 7.44 -2.18
N ASP A 196 -17.29 8.31 -1.20
CA ASP A 196 -18.45 8.21 -0.29
C ASP A 196 -19.82 8.25 -1.01
N SER A 197 -19.82 8.78 -2.23
CA SER A 197 -21.01 9.03 -3.03
C SER A 197 -21.29 8.00 -4.12
N GLU A 198 -20.42 7.01 -4.29
CA GLU A 198 -20.53 5.96 -5.31
C GLU A 198 -20.64 4.61 -4.59
N GLU A 199 -21.48 3.70 -5.11
CA GLU A 199 -21.59 2.35 -4.53
C GLU A 199 -20.40 1.46 -4.92
N ASP A 200 -19.88 1.63 -6.14
CA ASP A 200 -18.77 0.87 -6.68
C ASP A 200 -17.50 1.72 -6.80
N ALA A 201 -16.35 1.05 -6.80
CA ALA A 201 -15.10 1.74 -7.10
C ALA A 201 -15.05 2.20 -8.56
N VAL A 202 -14.24 3.24 -8.79
CA VAL A 202 -13.91 3.76 -10.12
C VAL A 202 -12.44 3.51 -10.41
N ILE A 203 -12.12 3.06 -11.62
CA ILE A 203 -10.73 2.90 -12.06
C ILE A 203 -10.20 4.26 -12.53
N TYR A 204 -9.07 4.67 -11.98
CA TYR A 204 -8.33 5.85 -12.42
C TYR A 204 -7.09 5.45 -13.22
N ASP A 205 -7.02 5.90 -14.47
CA ASP A 205 -5.86 5.77 -15.35
C ASP A 205 -4.90 6.91 -15.08
N LEU A 206 -3.74 6.60 -14.51
CA LEU A 206 -2.73 7.61 -14.19
C LEU A 206 -2.16 8.24 -15.46
N SER A 207 -1.90 7.45 -16.50
CA SER A 207 -1.30 7.93 -17.75
C SER A 207 -2.19 8.94 -18.45
N ARG A 208 -3.51 8.68 -18.48
CA ARG A 208 -4.52 9.54 -19.13
C ARG A 208 -5.10 10.60 -18.19
N ARG A 209 -4.84 10.49 -16.88
CA ARG A 209 -5.42 11.32 -15.82
C ARG A 209 -6.94 11.37 -15.89
N SER A 210 -7.55 10.22 -16.13
CA SER A 210 -8.98 10.08 -16.39
C SER A 210 -9.55 8.83 -15.75
N PHE A 211 -10.85 8.85 -15.50
CA PHE A 211 -11.59 7.67 -15.02
C PHE A 211 -11.96 6.76 -16.19
N ILE A 212 -11.90 5.45 -15.96
CA ILE A 212 -12.38 4.42 -16.88
C ILE A 212 -13.73 3.93 -16.35
N SER A 213 -14.75 3.92 -17.22
CA SER A 213 -16.03 3.31 -16.92
C SER A 213 -15.95 1.79 -17.14
N GLY A 214 -16.15 1.01 -16.08
CA GLY A 214 -16.21 -0.45 -16.12
C GLY A 214 -16.47 -1.03 -14.72
N ASP A 215 -17.05 -2.23 -14.67
CA ASP A 215 -17.34 -2.92 -13.40
C ASP A 215 -16.03 -3.36 -12.74
N LEU A 216 -15.79 -2.92 -11.50
CA LEU A 216 -14.62 -3.33 -10.72
C LEU A 216 -14.90 -4.67 -10.05
N HIS A 217 -14.24 -5.73 -10.53
CA HIS A 217 -14.18 -6.99 -9.81
C HIS A 217 -12.99 -6.97 -8.85
N MET A 218 -13.26 -6.76 -7.56
CA MET A 218 -12.24 -6.99 -6.52
C MET A 218 -11.81 -8.46 -6.51
N LEU A 219 -10.50 -8.71 -6.44
CA LEU A 219 -9.95 -10.05 -6.22
C LEU A 219 -10.33 -10.54 -4.82
N ASN A 220 -11.48 -11.21 -4.72
CA ASN A 220 -11.78 -12.07 -3.58
C ASN A 220 -10.96 -13.37 -3.74
N HIS A 221 -9.99 -13.56 -2.86
CA HIS A 221 -9.39 -14.87 -2.59
C HIS A 221 -10.02 -15.49 -1.35
#